data_AF-A0A0R2K6X1-F1
#
_entry.id   AF-A0A0R2K6X1-F1
#
_cell.length_a   1.000
_cell.length_b   1.000
_cell.length_c   1.000
_cell.angle_alpha   90.00
_cell.angle_beta   90.00
_cell.angle_gamma   90.00
#
_symmetry.space_group_name_H-M   'P 1'
#
loop_
_entity.id
_entity.type
_entity.pdbx_description
1 polymer ?
#
loop_
_entity_poly.entity_id
_entity_poly.type
_entity_poly.pdbx_seq_one_letter_code
_entity_poly.pdbx_strand_id
1 'polypeptide(L)' 'MKAIVMNANLIIGVVAILIGLFQFYSVHKSWKTLRVSMNSHSSLFMPFAIWYSIFFGLIFIGLGISALLA' A
#
# COMPACT_ATOMS: atom_id res chain seq x y z
N MET A 1 -3.57 31.79 -0.50
CA MET A 1 -2.57 30.72 -0.31
C MET A 1 -3.13 29.51 0.45
N LYS A 2 -3.82 29.67 1.59
CA LYS A 2 -4.40 28.54 2.37
C LYS A 2 -5.37 27.63 1.58
N ALA A 3 -6.22 28.18 0.71
CA ALA A 3 -7.18 27.37 -0.05
C ALA A 3 -6.52 26.40 -1.07
N ILE A 4 -5.40 26.79 -1.65
CA ILE A 4 -4.64 25.93 -2.58
C ILE A 4 -3.98 24.78 -1.82
N VAL A 5 -3.44 25.07 -0.64
CA VAL A 5 -2.84 24.05 0.26
C VAL A 5 -3.91 23.07 0.75
N MET A 6 -5.11 23.55 1.10
CA MET A 6 -6.22 22.70 1.53
C MET A 6 -6.66 21.71 0.44
N ASN A 7 -6.73 22.15 -0.82
CA ASN A 7 -7.05 21.28 -1.95
C ASN A 7 -5.92 20.27 -2.26
N ALA A 8 -4.66 20.68 -2.10
CA ALA A 8 -3.51 19.79 -2.31
C ALA A 8 -3.46 18.68 -1.25
N ASN A 9 -3.71 19.00 0.03
CA ASN A 9 -3.76 18.03 1.12
C ASN A 9 -4.86 16.98 0.90
N LEU A 10 -6.03 17.40 0.42
CA LEU A 10 -7.12 16.50 0.05
C LEU A 10 -6.70 15.51 -1.05
N ILE A 11 -6.09 16.00 -2.12
CA ILE A 11 -5.65 15.16 -3.24
C ILE A 11 -4.55 14.19 -2.78
N ILE A 12 -3.56 14.67 -2.03
CA ILE A 12 -2.45 13.85 -1.52
C ILE A 12 -2.98 12.76 -0.58
N GLY A 13 -3.89 13.12 0.33
CA GLY A 13 -4.49 12.19 1.29
C GLY A 13 -5.31 11.10 0.61
N VAL A 14 -6.17 11.46 -0.34
CA VAL A 14 -6.98 10.51 -1.12
C VAL A 14 -6.07 9.59 -1.94
N VAL A 15 -5.07 10.13 -2.64
CA VAL A 15 -4.14 9.33 -3.46
C VAL A 15 -3.32 8.37 -2.58
N ALA A 16 -2.84 8.81 -1.42
CA ALA A 16 -2.10 7.96 -0.49
C ALA A 16 -2.94 6.77 0.04
N ILE A 17 -4.21 7.00 0.37
CA ILE A 17 -5.14 5.94 0.77
C ILE A 17 -5.37 4.95 -0.38
N LEU A 18 -5.59 5.45 -1.61
CA LEU A 18 -5.77 4.61 -2.78
C LEU A 18 -4.53 3.74 -3.08
N ILE A 19 -3.32 4.31 -2.95
CA ILE A 19 -2.06 3.57 -3.09
C ILE A 19 -1.94 2.49 -2.01
N GLY A 20 -2.30 2.80 -0.77
CA GLY A 20 -2.32 1.82 0.32
C GLY A 20 -3.27 0.65 0.04
N LEU A 21 -4.51 0.93 -0.38
CA LEU A 21 -5.47 -0.11 -0.79
C LEU A 21 -4.98 -0.94 -1.97
N PHE A 22 -4.29 -0.31 -2.93
CA PHE A 22 -3.68 -1.01 -4.06
C PHE A 22 -2.55 -1.95 -3.63
N GLN A 23 -1.75 -1.58 -2.62
CA GLN A 23 -0.77 -2.50 -2.05
C GLN A 23 -1.45 -3.74 -1.45
N PHE A 24 -2.55 -3.58 -0.73
CA PHE A 24 -3.32 -4.72 -0.19
C PHE A 24 -3.87 -5.65 -1.29
N TYR A 25 -4.35 -5.08 -2.40
CA TYR A 25 -4.77 -5.88 -3.55
C TYR A 25 -3.59 -6.64 -4.18
N SER A 26 -2.43 -5.98 -4.32
CA SER A 26 -1.21 -6.57 -4.87
C SER A 26 -0.66 -7.70 -3.99
N VAL A 27 -0.75 -7.54 -2.67
CA VAL A 27 -0.46 -8.58 -1.66
C VAL A 27 -1.36 -9.79 -1.89
N HIS A 28 -2.67 -9.60 -1.98
CA HIS A 28 -3.61 -10.72 -2.16
C HIS A 28 -3.36 -11.48 -3.46
N LYS A 29 -3.12 -10.75 -4.56
CA LYS A 29 -2.75 -11.33 -5.86
C LYS A 29 -1.44 -12.12 -5.77
N SER A 30 -0.40 -11.51 -5.21
CA SER A 30 0.93 -12.13 -5.08
C SER A 30 0.92 -13.35 -4.17
N TRP A 31 0.11 -13.34 -3.11
CA TRP A 31 -0.06 -14.47 -2.20
C TRP A 31 -0.79 -15.63 -2.85
N LYS A 32 -1.80 -15.35 -3.68
CA LYS A 32 -2.48 -16.38 -4.48
C LYS A 32 -1.53 -16.99 -5.51
N THR A 33 -0.73 -16.17 -6.19
CA THR A 33 0.31 -16.65 -7.11
C THR A 33 1.32 -17.53 -6.38
N LEU A 34 1.86 -17.07 -5.25
CA LEU A 34 2.80 -17.86 -4.43
C LEU A 34 2.23 -19.22 -4.07
N ARG A 35 0.98 -19.31 -3.58
CA ARG A 35 0.38 -20.61 -3.23
C ARG A 35 0.23 -21.59 -4.40
N VAL A 36 0.09 -21.09 -5.63
CA VAL A 36 -0.10 -21.92 -6.82
C VAL A 36 1.23 -22.33 -7.45
N SER A 37 2.25 -21.48 -7.38
CA SER A 37 3.55 -21.69 -8.04
C SER A 37 4.71 -21.99 -7.09
N MET A 38 4.47 -22.20 -5.79
CA MET A 38 5.52 -22.53 -4.83
C MET A 38 6.10 -23.91 -5.13
N ASN A 39 7.32 -23.92 -5.65
CA ASN A 39 8.16 -25.10 -5.90
C ASN A 39 9.48 -24.95 -5.13
N SER A 40 10.28 -26.01 -5.02
CA SER A 40 11.51 -26.02 -4.20
C SER A 40 12.61 -25.02 -4.63
N HIS A 41 12.41 -24.31 -5.74
CA HIS A 41 13.29 -23.25 -6.26
C HIS A 41 12.72 -21.84 -6.04
N SER A 42 11.53 -21.72 -5.45
CA SER A 42 10.88 -20.43 -5.17
C SER A 42 11.67 -19.64 -4.12
N SER A 43 12.06 -18.42 -4.46
CA SER A 43 12.80 -17.55 -3.55
C SER A 43 11.99 -17.25 -2.28
N LEU A 44 12.58 -17.56 -1.12
CA LEU A 44 12.03 -17.23 0.21
C LEU A 44 11.81 -15.71 0.38
N PHE A 45 12.46 -14.87 -0.43
CA PHE A 45 12.27 -13.43 -0.44
C PHE A 45 10.83 -13.01 -0.75
N MET A 46 10.11 -13.77 -1.59
CA MET A 46 8.80 -13.37 -2.08
C MET A 46 7.73 -13.28 -0.97
N PRO A 47 7.57 -14.25 -0.05
CA PRO A 47 6.68 -14.11 1.10
C PRO A 47 7.10 -12.99 2.06
N PHE A 48 8.40 -12.74 2.26
CA PHE A 48 8.88 -11.60 3.04
C PHE A 48 8.48 -10.26 2.38
N ALA A 49 8.66 -10.12 1.07
CA ALA A 49 8.27 -8.93 0.33
C ALA A 49 6.76 -8.66 0.41
N ILE A 50 5.93 -9.71 0.39
CA ILE A 50 4.48 -9.59 0.60
C ILE A 50 4.16 -9.07 2.00
N TRP A 51 4.84 -9.59 3.03
CA TRP A 51 4.64 -9.12 4.40
C TRP A 51 5.00 -7.64 4.57
N TYR A 52 6.15 -7.22 4.01
CA TYR A 52 6.54 -5.82 4.01
C TYR A 52 5.58 -4.93 3.22
N SER A 53 4.99 -5.43 2.13
CA SER A 53 3.98 -4.68 1.37
C SER A 53 2.69 -4.44 2.18
N ILE A 54 2.30 -5.34 3.07
CA ILE A 54 1.18 -5.07 4.00
C ILE A 54 1.53 -3.90 4.93
N PHE A 55 2.74 -3.93 5.49
CA PHE A 55 3.23 -2.90 6.41
C PHE A 55 3.31 -1.52 5.74
N PHE A 56 3.88 -1.44 4.53
CA PHE A 56 3.93 -0.19 3.78
C PHE A 56 2.54 0.29 3.36
N GLY A 57 1.64 -0.61 2.95
CA GLY A 57 0.25 -0.25 2.65
C GLY A 57 -0.46 0.42 3.84
N LEU A 58 -0.25 -0.10 5.05
CA LEU A 58 -0.81 0.48 6.29
C LEU A 58 -0.22 1.88 6.58
N ILE A 59 1.09 2.06 6.39
CA ILE A 59 1.74 3.37 6.55
C ILE A 59 1.15 4.39 5.57
N PHE A 60 0.97 4.01 4.30
CA PHE A 60 0.40 4.90 3.29
C PHE A 60 -1.04 5.32 3.61
N ILE A 61 -1.86 4.40 4.14
CA ILE A 61 -3.21 4.73 4.61
C ILE A 61 -3.14 5.70 5.80
N GLY A 62 -2.29 5.44 6.78
CA GLY A 62 -2.11 6.30 7.96
C GLY A 62 -1.63 7.71 7.59
N LEU A 63 -0.64 7.81 6.71
CA LEU A 63 -0.17 9.10 6.19
C LEU A 63 -1.25 9.82 5.38
N GLY A 64 -2.03 9.08 4.59
CA GLY A 64 -3.15 9.65 3.85
C GLY A 64 -4.23 10.24 4.75
N ILE A 65 -4.63 9.50 5.80
CA ILE A 65 -5.56 10.00 6.82
C ILE A 65 -4.98 11.22 7.54
N SER A 66 -3.70 11.19 7.92
CA SER A 66 -3.03 12.32 8.56
C SER A 66 -3.02 13.56 7.66
N ALA A 67 -2.83 13.39 6.35
CA ALA A 67 -2.86 14.49 5.38
C ALA A 67 -4.27 15.06 5.18
N LEU A 68 -5.32 14.26 5.34
CA LEU A 68 -6.71 14.73 5.28
C LEU A 68 -7.14 15.52 6.52
N LEU A 69 -6.50 15.26 7.67
CA LEU A 69 -6.79 15.88 8.96
C LEU A 69 -5.90 17.10 9.27
N ALA A 70 -4.91 17.39 8.42
CA ALA A 70 -3.92 18.46 8.58
C ALA A 70 -4.26 19.71 7.75
#